data_AF-A0A6P8M7X1-F1
#
_entry.id   AF-A0A6P8M7X1-F1
#
_cell.length_a   1.000
_cell.length_b   1.000
_cell.length_c   1.000
_cell.angle_alpha   90.00
_cell.angle_beta   90.00
_cell.angle_gamma   90.00
#
_symmetry.space_group_name_H-M   'P 1'
#
loop_
_entity.id
_entity.type
_entity.pdbx_description
1 polymer ?
#
loop_
_entity_poly.entity_id
_entity_poly.type
_entity_poly.pdbx_seq_one_letter_code
_entity_poly.pdbx_strand_id
1 'polypeptide(L)'
;MNARTQLFELSMEGRQVDEAVASIFHSVLFHRSLGKFKYKQEGFSEALRSNDSPGSGQISLEFFQKKKNRWPFQPECIPWEVWTVRLELIKLATEHERQICREKVGDLLTDKILYITEVMNRHDYLPKMPNQAELDLIFDTSYPDIQPYLFKLSFTTSGPSSTTMGNTMKKLIKETLSI
;
A
#
# COMPACT_ATOMS: atom_id res chain seq x y z
N MET A 1 3.31 -30.04 19.01
CA MET A 1 3.67 -29.02 17.98
C MET A 1 5.12 -28.66 18.20
N ASN A 2 5.95 -28.67 17.15
CA ASN A 2 7.35 -28.25 17.27
C ASN A 2 7.44 -26.77 16.91
N ALA A 3 8.07 -25.97 17.78
CA ALA A 3 8.36 -24.58 17.49
C ALA A 3 9.36 -24.48 16.33
N ARG A 4 9.15 -23.53 15.42
CA ARG A 4 10.13 -23.16 14.38
C ARG A 4 10.86 -21.91 14.83
N THR A 5 12.19 -21.92 14.78
CA THR A 5 13.05 -20.79 15.20
C THR A 5 13.78 -20.19 14.00
N GLN A 6 13.83 -18.87 13.92
CA GLN A 6 14.60 -18.10 12.92
C GLN A 6 15.54 -17.15 13.68
N LEU A 7 16.81 -17.08 13.27
CA LEU A 7 17.85 -16.25 13.89
C LEU A 7 18.35 -15.22 12.87
N PHE A 8 18.45 -13.96 13.29
CA PHE A 8 19.08 -12.88 12.55
C PHE A 8 20.24 -12.34 13.38
N GLU A 9 21.43 -12.21 12.78
CA GLU A 9 22.63 -11.64 13.42
C GLU A 9 23.00 -10.35 12.69
N LEU A 10 23.13 -9.25 13.43
CA LEU A 10 23.36 -7.92 12.88
C LEU A 10 24.47 -7.21 13.66
N SER A 11 25.29 -6.41 12.95
CA SER A 11 26.28 -5.51 13.54
C SER A 11 25.92 -4.07 13.17
N MET A 12 25.76 -3.20 14.16
CA MET A 12 25.29 -1.81 13.97
C MET A 12 25.79 -0.88 15.08
N GLU A 13 25.67 0.43 14.89
CA GLU A 13 25.94 1.42 15.94
C GLU A 13 24.81 1.45 16.98
N GLY A 14 25.14 1.78 18.23
CA GLY A 14 24.17 1.80 19.33
C GLY A 14 22.93 2.67 19.06
N ARG A 15 23.08 3.77 18.32
CA ARG A 15 21.97 4.67 17.94
C ARG A 15 20.97 4.06 16.94
N GLN A 16 21.32 2.96 16.30
CA GLN A 16 20.49 2.29 15.27
C GLN A 16 19.66 1.14 15.84
N VAL A 17 19.88 0.77 17.12
CA VAL A 17 19.31 -0.44 17.73
C VAL A 17 17.78 -0.42 17.70
N ASP A 18 17.17 0.68 18.14
CA ASP A 18 15.70 0.77 18.24
C ASP A 18 15.03 0.64 16.87
N GLU A 19 15.58 1.32 15.87
CA GLU A 19 15.09 1.30 14.48
C GLU A 19 15.25 -0.09 13.84
N ALA A 20 16.41 -0.74 14.04
CA ALA A 20 16.65 -2.08 13.52
C ALA A 20 15.72 -3.12 14.16
N VAL A 21 15.51 -3.07 15.48
CA VAL A 21 14.61 -3.98 16.19
C VAL A 21 13.16 -3.74 15.78
N ALA A 22 12.72 -2.49 15.70
CA ALA A 22 11.38 -2.11 15.30
C ALA A 22 11.07 -2.58 13.86
N SER A 23 11.96 -2.33 12.90
CA SER A 23 11.77 -2.73 11.49
C SER A 23 11.57 -4.24 11.32
N ILE A 24 12.34 -5.06 12.06
CA ILE A 24 12.21 -6.53 12.02
C ILE A 24 10.90 -6.98 12.66
N PHE A 25 10.62 -6.55 13.90
CA PHE A 25 9.45 -7.05 14.62
C PHE A 25 8.13 -6.48 14.10
N HIS A 26 8.08 -5.22 13.65
CA HIS A 26 6.90 -4.71 12.95
C HIS A 26 6.62 -5.50 11.67
N SER A 27 7.65 -5.85 10.90
CA SER A 27 7.47 -6.68 9.70
C SER A 27 6.93 -8.07 10.05
N VAL A 28 7.45 -8.72 11.09
CA VAL A 28 6.96 -10.02 11.56
C VAL A 28 5.53 -9.91 12.07
N LEU A 29 5.25 -8.94 12.93
CA LEU A 29 3.92 -8.72 13.50
C LEU A 29 2.92 -8.43 12.40
N PHE A 30 3.22 -7.53 11.45
CA PHE A 30 2.37 -7.24 10.30
C PHE A 30 1.97 -8.53 9.56
N HIS A 31 2.93 -9.41 9.24
CA HIS A 31 2.66 -10.68 8.53
C HIS A 31 2.06 -11.80 9.42
N ARG A 32 1.89 -11.56 10.72
CA ARG A 32 1.30 -12.50 11.68
C ARG A 32 -0.06 -12.04 12.18
N SER A 33 -0.30 -10.73 12.22
CA SER A 33 -1.57 -10.13 12.60
C SER A 33 -2.46 -9.85 11.39
N LEU A 34 -1.88 -9.66 10.21
CA LEU A 34 -2.62 -9.51 8.97
C LEU A 34 -2.60 -10.79 8.14
N GLY A 35 -3.76 -11.14 7.59
CA GLY A 35 -3.93 -12.21 6.62
C GLY A 35 -3.13 -11.93 5.35
N LYS A 36 -2.94 -12.96 4.52
CA LYS A 36 -2.16 -12.83 3.28
C LYS A 36 -2.93 -11.95 2.27
N PHE A 37 -2.57 -10.68 2.19
CA PHE A 37 -3.07 -9.80 1.14
C PHE A 37 -2.41 -10.14 -0.21
N LYS A 38 -3.22 -10.55 -1.18
CA LYS A 38 -2.82 -10.51 -2.60
C LYS A 38 -3.28 -9.18 -3.17
N TYR A 39 -2.37 -8.23 -3.25
CA TYR A 39 -2.65 -6.97 -3.92
C TYR A 39 -2.86 -7.26 -5.41
N LYS A 40 -3.97 -6.80 -5.99
CA LYS A 40 -4.17 -6.79 -7.46
C LYS A 40 -3.29 -5.69 -8.10
N GLN A 41 -1.98 -5.79 -7.91
CA GLN A 41 -0.98 -4.91 -8.56
C GLN A 41 -0.83 -5.19 -10.05
N GLU A 42 -1.37 -6.32 -10.52
CA GLU A 42 -1.24 -6.81 -11.90
C GLU A 42 -1.62 -5.71 -12.91
N GLY A 43 -2.73 -5.00 -12.71
CA GLY A 43 -3.16 -3.94 -13.60
C GLY A 43 -2.24 -2.72 -13.64
N PHE A 44 -1.64 -2.31 -12.50
CA PHE A 44 -0.70 -1.19 -12.48
C PHE A 44 0.62 -1.57 -13.15
N SER A 45 1.16 -2.74 -12.79
CA SER A 45 2.43 -3.22 -13.34
C SER A 45 2.34 -3.44 -14.85
N GLU A 46 1.23 -4.01 -15.34
CA GLU A 46 0.97 -4.19 -16.76
C GLU A 46 0.85 -2.84 -17.48
N ALA A 47 0.05 -1.91 -16.94
CA ALA A 47 -0.12 -0.58 -17.53
C ALA A 47 1.20 0.20 -17.60
N LEU A 48 2.01 0.15 -16.53
CA LEU A 48 3.29 0.86 -16.46
C LEU A 48 4.34 0.28 -17.44
N ARG A 49 4.31 -1.04 -17.68
CA ARG A 49 5.24 -1.73 -18.60
C ARG A 49 4.72 -1.85 -20.04
N SER A 50 3.50 -1.38 -20.31
CA SER A 50 2.92 -1.42 -21.65
C SER A 50 3.74 -0.59 -22.64
N ASN A 51 3.73 -0.95 -23.93
CA ASN A 51 4.51 -0.24 -24.95
C ASN A 51 4.07 1.22 -25.13
N ASP A 52 2.80 1.52 -24.86
CA ASP A 52 2.23 2.88 -24.92
C ASP A 52 2.41 3.64 -23.60
N SER A 53 3.08 3.03 -22.61
CA SER A 53 3.35 3.67 -21.33
C SER A 53 4.36 4.79 -21.49
N PRO A 54 4.15 5.93 -20.82
CA PRO A 54 5.15 6.99 -20.66
C PRO A 54 6.39 6.54 -19.87
N GLY A 55 6.40 5.31 -19.35
CA GLY A 55 7.43 4.81 -18.45
C GLY A 55 7.33 5.35 -17.03
N SER A 56 6.30 6.14 -16.70
CA SER A 56 6.10 6.69 -15.37
C SER A 56 4.66 6.53 -14.88
N GLY A 57 4.49 6.43 -13.58
CA GLY A 57 3.17 6.33 -12.96
C GLY A 57 3.22 6.42 -11.46
N GLN A 58 2.04 6.32 -10.84
CA GLN A 58 1.89 6.28 -9.40
C GLN A 58 0.80 5.29 -9.02
N ILE A 59 0.95 4.68 -7.84
CA ILE A 59 -0.06 3.85 -7.19
C ILE A 59 -0.27 4.38 -5.78
N SER A 60 -1.53 4.46 -5.35
CA SER A 60 -1.92 4.96 -4.03
C SER A 60 -2.78 3.94 -3.29
N LEU A 61 -2.45 3.73 -2.02
CA LEU A 61 -3.27 3.07 -1.02
C LEU A 61 -3.96 4.14 -0.19
N GLU A 62 -5.27 4.18 -0.20
CA GLU A 62 -6.07 5.11 0.60
C GLU A 62 -6.87 4.32 1.64
N PHE A 63 -6.71 4.66 2.91
CA PHE A 63 -7.61 4.25 3.98
C PHE A 63 -8.70 5.30 4.19
N PHE A 64 -9.94 4.86 4.35
CA PHE A 64 -11.09 5.74 4.46
C PHE A 64 -12.10 5.25 5.50
N GLN A 65 -13.02 6.11 5.88
CA GLN A 65 -14.22 5.77 6.65
C GLN A 65 -15.47 6.15 5.86
N LYS A 66 -16.55 5.38 5.99
CA LYS A 66 -17.84 5.71 5.37
C LYS A 66 -18.66 6.57 6.31
N LYS A 67 -19.07 7.74 5.85
CA LYS A 67 -20.05 8.56 6.55
C LYS A 67 -21.45 8.17 6.09
N LYS A 68 -22.30 7.74 7.05
CA LYS A 68 -23.72 7.47 6.79
C LYS A 68 -24.39 8.77 6.36
N ASN A 69 -24.80 8.85 5.11
CA ASN A 69 -25.65 9.91 4.61
C ASN A 69 -27.12 9.51 4.73
N ARG A 70 -28.01 10.50 4.84
CA ARG A 70 -29.45 10.25 4.75
C ARG A 70 -29.79 9.79 3.32
N TRP A 71 -30.68 8.81 3.22
CA TRP A 71 -31.25 8.38 1.94
C TRP A 71 -31.79 9.59 1.18
N PRO A 72 -31.56 9.71 -0.15
CA PRO A 72 -31.13 8.67 -1.11
C PRO A 72 -29.63 8.68 -1.48
N PHE A 73 -28.77 9.38 -0.74
CA PHE A 73 -27.35 9.51 -1.13
C PHE A 73 -26.51 8.30 -0.73
N GLN A 74 -25.55 7.94 -1.58
CA GLN A 74 -24.55 6.93 -1.24
C GLN A 74 -23.71 7.39 -0.04
N PRO A 75 -23.24 6.46 0.81
CA PRO A 75 -22.28 6.77 1.85
C PRO A 75 -21.05 7.45 1.27
N GLU A 76 -20.63 8.55 1.88
CA GLU A 76 -19.43 9.28 1.47
C GLU A 76 -18.19 8.58 2.03
N CYS A 77 -17.20 8.29 1.18
CA CYS A 77 -15.91 7.77 1.63
C CYS A 77 -14.97 8.93 1.96
N ILE A 78 -14.61 9.07 3.22
CA ILE A 78 -13.75 10.14 3.72
C ILE A 78 -12.37 9.54 3.98
N PRO A 79 -11.33 9.88 3.19
CA PRO A 79 -9.98 9.41 3.43
C PRO A 79 -9.44 9.98 4.74
N TRP A 80 -8.70 9.16 5.48
CA TRP A 80 -7.99 9.58 6.69
C TRP A 80 -6.49 9.30 6.61
N GLU A 81 -6.05 8.45 5.68
CA GLU A 81 -4.63 8.20 5.43
C GLU A 81 -4.41 7.78 3.96
N VAL A 82 -3.36 8.31 3.31
CA VAL A 82 -3.05 8.03 1.91
C VAL A 82 -1.55 7.83 1.74
N TRP A 83 -1.16 6.69 1.17
CA TRP A 83 0.21 6.34 0.81
C TRP A 83 0.36 6.28 -0.69
N THR A 84 1.22 7.11 -1.28
CA THR A 84 1.45 7.14 -2.73
C THR A 84 2.90 6.78 -3.05
N VAL A 85 3.07 5.80 -3.94
CA VAL A 85 4.36 5.43 -4.52
C VAL A 85 4.38 5.92 -5.98
N ARG A 86 5.36 6.75 -6.31
CA ARG A 86 5.65 7.19 -7.69
C ARG A 86 6.78 6.33 -8.24
N LEU A 87 6.64 5.91 -9.49
CA LEU A 87 7.60 5.04 -10.17
C LEU A 87 7.93 5.60 -11.54
N GLU A 88 9.20 5.45 -11.92
CA GLU A 88 9.73 5.75 -13.23
C GLU A 88 10.59 4.56 -13.69
N LEU A 89 10.32 4.09 -14.90
CA LEU A 89 11.05 3.02 -15.56
C LEU A 89 12.27 3.61 -16.25
N ILE A 90 13.44 3.20 -15.80
CA ILE A 90 14.70 3.52 -16.46
C ILE A 90 15.13 2.39 -17.39
N LYS A 91 15.75 2.74 -18.52
CA LYS A 91 16.35 1.78 -19.45
C LYS A 91 17.83 1.67 -19.16
N LEU A 92 18.33 0.44 -18.99
CA LEU A 92 19.73 0.16 -18.71
C LEU A 92 20.32 -0.68 -19.84
N ALA A 93 21.45 -0.25 -20.39
CA ALA A 93 22.04 -0.84 -21.59
C ALA A 93 22.89 -2.07 -21.24
N THR A 94 23.61 -2.02 -20.11
CA THR A 94 24.59 -3.05 -19.74
C THR A 94 24.20 -3.81 -18.48
N GLU A 95 24.73 -5.03 -18.33
CA GLU A 95 24.52 -5.81 -17.12
C GLU A 95 25.19 -5.19 -15.89
N HIS A 96 26.32 -4.50 -16.11
CA HIS A 96 27.01 -3.76 -15.05
C HIS A 96 26.13 -2.65 -14.48
N GLU A 97 25.47 -1.85 -15.33
CA GLU A 97 24.52 -0.82 -14.89
C GLU A 97 23.31 -1.42 -14.16
N ARG A 98 22.81 -2.58 -14.62
CA ARG A 98 21.70 -3.28 -13.94
C ARG A 98 22.07 -3.71 -12.53
N GLN A 99 23.28 -4.23 -12.35
CA GLN A 99 23.77 -4.62 -11.03
C GLN A 99 23.87 -3.41 -10.09
N ILE A 100 24.48 -2.30 -10.54
CA ILE A 100 24.57 -1.06 -9.76
C ILE A 100 23.18 -0.52 -9.42
N CYS A 101 22.26 -0.53 -10.39
CA CYS A 101 20.89 -0.07 -10.16
C CYS A 101 20.17 -0.95 -9.12
N ARG A 102 20.36 -2.27 -9.16
CA ARG A 102 19.75 -3.20 -8.21
C ARG A 102 20.19 -2.92 -6.77
N GLU A 103 21.47 -2.64 -6.57
CA GLU A 103 22.01 -2.25 -5.26
C GLU A 103 21.40 -0.93 -4.78
N LYS A 104 21.40 0.10 -5.63
CA LYS A 104 20.80 1.41 -5.31
C LYS A 104 19.30 1.31 -4.98
N VAL A 105 18.55 0.48 -5.70
CA VAL A 105 17.13 0.25 -5.40
C VAL A 105 16.96 -0.45 -4.05
N GLY A 106 17.85 -1.38 -3.71
CA GLY A 106 17.86 -2.01 -2.39
C GLY A 106 18.06 -1.01 -1.25
N ASP A 107 19.03 -0.12 -1.38
CA ASP A 107 19.29 0.94 -0.39
C ASP A 107 18.09 1.89 -0.27
N LEU A 108 17.55 2.35 -1.40
CA LEU A 108 16.37 3.21 -1.42
C LEU A 108 15.15 2.57 -0.75
N LEU A 109 14.90 1.28 -1.00
CA LEU A 109 13.79 0.56 -0.37
C LEU A 109 14.01 0.41 1.13
N THR A 110 15.24 0.18 1.56
CA THR A 110 15.60 0.08 2.98
C THR A 110 15.23 1.37 3.71
N ASP A 111 15.67 2.53 3.20
CA ASP A 111 15.34 3.83 3.78
C ASP A 111 13.82 4.06 3.85
N LYS A 112 13.07 3.62 2.84
CA LYS A 112 11.61 3.81 2.80
C LYS A 112 10.88 2.90 3.79
N ILE A 113 11.35 1.67 4.00
CA ILE A 113 10.77 0.75 4.99
C ILE A 113 11.03 1.27 6.41
N LEU A 114 12.24 1.75 6.68
CA LEU A 114 12.57 2.39 7.94
C LEU A 114 11.69 3.62 8.21
N TYR A 115 11.54 4.49 7.21
CA TYR A 115 10.64 5.64 7.28
C TYR A 115 9.17 5.23 7.57
N ILE A 116 8.67 4.15 6.96
CA ILE A 116 7.33 3.64 7.26
C ILE A 116 7.23 3.27 8.74
N THR A 117 8.22 2.57 9.30
CA THR A 117 8.20 2.22 10.73
C THR A 117 8.26 3.42 11.65
N GLU A 118 9.01 4.46 11.28
CA GLU A 118 9.04 5.72 12.01
C GLU A 118 7.67 6.41 12.00
N VAL A 119 7.03 6.54 10.83
CA VAL A 119 5.72 7.19 10.69
C VAL A 119 4.62 6.41 11.40
N MET A 120 4.62 5.07 11.30
CA MET A 120 3.64 4.22 11.98
C MET A 120 3.71 4.33 13.50
N ASN A 121 4.85 4.76 14.05
CA ASN A 121 5.04 4.97 15.48
C ASN A 121 4.63 6.39 15.94
N ARG A 122 4.20 7.27 15.02
CA ARG A 122 3.70 8.60 15.37
C ARG A 122 2.27 8.51 15.90
N HIS A 123 1.92 9.43 16.79
CA HIS A 123 0.58 9.50 17.39
C HIS A 123 -0.38 10.27 16.45
N ASP A 124 -0.51 9.78 15.21
CA ASP A 124 -1.39 10.36 14.21
C ASP A 124 -2.85 9.90 14.39
N TYR A 125 -3.78 10.54 13.66
CA TYR A 125 -5.19 10.23 13.75
C TYR A 125 -5.49 8.77 13.38
N LEU A 126 -6.30 8.11 14.21
CA LEU A 126 -6.97 6.85 13.88
C LEU A 126 -8.49 7.02 14.01
N PRO A 127 -9.30 6.33 13.17
CA PRO A 127 -10.74 6.30 13.35
C PRO A 127 -11.14 5.82 14.75
N LYS A 128 -12.19 6.41 15.31
CA LYS A 128 -12.75 5.96 16.58
C LYS A 128 -13.24 4.52 16.44
N MET A 129 -13.02 3.70 17.47
CA MET A 129 -13.51 2.32 17.47
C MET A 129 -15.04 2.31 17.39
N PRO A 130 -15.62 1.67 16.35
CA PRO A 130 -17.06 1.63 16.14
C PRO A 130 -17.73 0.60 17.07
N ASN A 131 -19.05 0.73 17.24
CA ASN A 131 -19.87 -0.36 17.77
C ASN A 131 -20.22 -1.36 16.65
N GLN A 132 -20.88 -2.48 17.00
CA GLN A 132 -21.24 -3.55 16.07
C GLN A 132 -22.02 -3.06 14.83
N ALA A 133 -22.89 -2.06 14.97
CA ALA A 133 -23.73 -1.54 13.89
C ALA A 133 -23.00 -0.56 12.95
N GLU A 134 -21.77 -0.21 13.28
CA GLU A 134 -20.92 0.73 12.57
C GLU A 134 -19.60 0.11 12.10
N LEU A 135 -19.38 -1.18 12.34
CA LEU A 135 -18.16 -1.88 11.94
C LEU A 135 -17.85 -1.69 10.44
N ASP A 136 -18.84 -1.89 9.57
CA ASP A 136 -18.68 -1.78 8.11
C ASP A 136 -18.44 -0.35 7.60
N LEU A 137 -18.48 0.64 8.49
CA LEU A 137 -18.13 2.03 8.20
C LEU A 137 -16.64 2.30 8.38
N ILE A 138 -15.95 1.48 9.16
CA ILE A 138 -14.54 1.68 9.53
C ILE A 138 -13.68 0.53 8.99
N PHE A 139 -14.19 -0.69 9.03
CA PHE A 139 -13.47 -1.91 8.66
C PHE A 139 -14.11 -2.64 7.48
N ASP A 140 -13.29 -3.40 6.76
CA ASP A 140 -13.75 -4.38 5.79
C ASP A 140 -13.99 -5.72 6.50
N THR A 141 -15.26 -6.11 6.60
CA THR A 141 -15.71 -7.35 7.25
C THR A 141 -15.85 -8.54 6.28
N SER A 142 -15.47 -8.36 5.01
CA SER A 142 -15.55 -9.43 4.00
C SER A 142 -14.42 -10.46 4.09
N TYR A 143 -13.33 -10.14 4.81
CA TYR A 143 -12.19 -11.03 4.99
C TYR A 143 -12.48 -12.07 6.08
N PRO A 144 -12.25 -13.38 5.83
CA PRO A 144 -12.59 -14.43 6.79
C PRO A 144 -11.64 -14.50 8.00
N ASP A 145 -10.38 -14.09 7.82
CA ASP A 145 -9.32 -14.31 8.80
C ASP A 145 -8.86 -13.03 9.51
N ILE A 146 -9.20 -11.86 8.97
CA ILE A 146 -8.78 -10.54 9.46
C ILE A 146 -9.85 -9.49 9.18
N GLN A 147 -9.69 -8.32 9.80
CA GLN A 147 -10.62 -7.20 9.63
C GLN A 147 -9.83 -5.89 9.44
N PRO A 148 -9.31 -5.62 8.23
CA PRO A 148 -8.56 -4.39 7.97
C PRO A 148 -9.47 -3.16 8.00
N TYR A 149 -8.89 -1.97 8.20
CA TYR A 149 -9.60 -0.73 7.89
C TYR A 149 -10.06 -0.73 6.43
N LEU A 150 -11.16 -0.04 6.13
CA LEU A 150 -11.58 0.15 4.75
C LEU A 150 -10.46 0.84 3.96
N PHE A 151 -10.09 0.22 2.84
CA PHE A 151 -9.03 0.71 1.98
C PHE A 151 -9.39 0.56 0.50
N LYS A 152 -8.73 1.34 -0.35
CA LYS A 152 -8.78 1.16 -1.80
C LYS A 152 -7.41 1.42 -2.42
N LEU A 153 -7.15 0.72 -3.51
CA LEU A 153 -5.97 0.95 -4.36
C LEU A 153 -6.40 1.69 -5.62
N SER A 154 -5.61 2.68 -6.02
CA SER A 154 -5.79 3.42 -7.27
C SER A 154 -4.44 3.67 -7.94
N PHE A 155 -4.40 3.74 -9.27
CA PHE A 155 -3.16 4.03 -9.99
C PHE A 155 -3.40 4.87 -11.23
N THR A 156 -2.34 5.54 -11.69
CA THR A 156 -2.31 6.31 -12.94
C THR A 156 -0.95 6.16 -13.60
N THR A 157 -0.91 6.00 -14.92
CA THR A 157 0.30 6.11 -15.75
C THR A 157 0.23 7.44 -16.52
N SER A 158 1.29 8.25 -16.45
CA SER A 158 1.28 9.66 -16.89
C SER A 158 1.48 9.85 -18.40
N GLY A 159 0.46 9.66 -19.24
CA GLY A 159 0.46 10.15 -20.63
C GLY A 159 -0.24 11.52 -20.75
N PRO A 160 0.11 12.40 -21.72
CA PRO A 160 -0.56 13.68 -21.85
C PRO A 160 -2.00 13.46 -22.33
N SER A 161 -2.96 13.67 -21.44
CA SER A 161 -4.31 14.05 -21.85
C SER A 161 -4.56 15.45 -21.32
N SER A 162 -4.46 16.41 -22.24
CA SER A 162 -5.19 17.65 -22.13
C SER A 162 -6.66 17.34 -21.83
N THR A 163 -7.28 18.24 -21.08
CA THR A 163 -8.72 18.35 -20.83
C THR A 163 -9.36 17.39 -19.82
N THR A 164 -9.63 18.01 -18.65
CA THR A 164 -10.89 17.96 -17.92
C THR A 164 -10.99 16.92 -16.82
N MET A 165 -10.94 17.44 -15.59
CA MET A 165 -11.47 16.81 -14.38
C MET A 165 -12.86 16.23 -14.66
N GLY A 166 -13.00 14.92 -14.56
CA GLY A 166 -14.28 14.22 -14.66
C GLY A 166 -14.24 13.05 -15.64
N ASN A 167 -14.24 11.82 -15.10
CA ASN A 167 -14.67 10.55 -15.73
C ASN A 167 -13.68 9.37 -15.77
N THR A 168 -12.53 9.40 -15.10
CA THR A 168 -11.71 8.19 -14.90
C THR A 168 -12.21 7.32 -13.72
N MET A 169 -13.53 7.13 -13.61
CA MET A 169 -14.16 6.11 -12.76
C MET A 169 -14.70 4.91 -13.58
N LYS A 170 -14.39 4.82 -14.88
CA LYS A 170 -15.09 3.92 -15.80
C LYS A 170 -14.40 2.61 -16.20
N LYS A 171 -13.33 2.13 -15.55
CA LYS A 171 -12.73 0.85 -15.99
C LYS A 171 -12.34 -0.20 -14.95
N LEU A 172 -12.66 -0.06 -13.67
CA LEU A 172 -12.36 -1.11 -12.67
C LEU A 172 -13.52 -1.50 -11.73
N ILE A 173 -14.74 -0.96 -11.89
CA ILE A 173 -15.88 -1.29 -10.99
C ILE A 173 -16.82 -2.38 -11.57
N LYS A 174 -16.59 -2.88 -12.80
CA LYS A 174 -17.56 -3.78 -13.46
C LYS A 174 -17.42 -5.29 -13.16
N GLU A 175 -16.44 -5.75 -12.40
CA GLU A 175 -16.22 -7.21 -12.20
C GLU A 175 -16.38 -7.73 -10.76
N THR A 176 -16.94 -6.95 -9.83
CA THR A 176 -17.26 -7.45 -8.47
C THR A 176 -18.70 -7.98 -8.35
N LEU A 177 -19.35 -8.36 -9.45
CA LEU A 177 -20.68 -8.98 -9.45
C LEU A 177 -20.70 -10.38 -10.09
N SER A 178 -19.59 -11.10 -10.04
CA SER A 178 -19.54 -12.48 -10.51
C SER A 178 -18.86 -13.37 -9.46
N ILE A 179 -19.72 -14.12 -8.77
CA ILE A 179 -19.50 -15.22 -7.80
C ILE A 179 -19.25 -14.74 -6.36
#